data_AF-A0A964MAG4-F1
#
_entry.id   AF-A0A964MAG4-F1
#
_cell.length_a   1.000
_cell.length_b   1.000
_cell.length_c   1.000
_cell.angle_alpha   90.00
_cell.angle_beta   90.00
_cell.angle_gamma   90.00
#
_symmetry.space_group_name_H-M   'P 1'
#
loop_
_entity.id
_entity.type
_entity.pdbx_description
1 polymer ?
#
loop_
_entity_poly.entity_id
_entity_poly.type
_entity_poly.pdbx_seq_one_letter_code
_entity_poly.pdbx_strand_id
1 'polypeptide(L)'
;MQFRRTLTLSLLLGCFLAAAAGAADVKALARQAKAALRAAENTNDQAVLKAKLDEARGLIDQIRTADPAFTELGVIENKYRYLGGGLKAREDQNAREQAQESIDWAKVKQVIADWEALVKLKDDLYNKTARFFPNDRNISYTKEQTDQVLALAADVVKNDQPRILAFLKDFEAKYGPPGEATDRKLFDLTPKDPKKGMYDEANKRPSDLPSRCHQELVERLTWVRENPKIEARRIMRTVSELMANIDFIMDTARDQRYAENEAEILRALRFAPGDPEIAKYLADLRAGRKQSQADVKKALEGARYPAAFAGFAGPGKPADLAARATAYFADNYPKEKVLKVTVAGNWFAAKHNIFGEPIQWGLPVHCASQQGEQGVCRVFKSTVLTGIGPKVAKAPPFTDHWTGDSYRMLVSNLK
;
A
#
# COMPACT_ATOMS: atom_id res chain seq x y z
N MET A 1 93.81 -50.71 -47.61
CA MET A 1 92.87 -50.52 -48.74
C MET A 1 91.81 -49.53 -48.28
N GLN A 2 91.69 -48.40 -49.01
CA GLN A 2 90.51 -47.55 -49.28
C GLN A 2 89.53 -47.20 -48.13
N PHE A 3 88.97 -46.00 -47.93
CA PHE A 3 89.06 -44.61 -48.43
C PHE A 3 87.96 -43.83 -47.64
N ARG A 4 88.26 -42.63 -47.10
CA ARG A 4 87.42 -41.40 -46.83
C ARG A 4 85.90 -41.54 -46.46
N ARG A 5 85.29 -40.72 -45.58
CA ARG A 5 85.20 -39.23 -45.62
C ARG A 5 84.36 -38.63 -44.44
N THR A 6 84.77 -37.43 -43.98
CA THR A 6 84.01 -36.24 -43.47
C THR A 6 83.39 -36.15 -42.04
N LEU A 7 84.09 -35.39 -41.16
CA LEU A 7 83.73 -34.09 -40.51
C LEU A 7 82.25 -33.82 -40.14
N THR A 8 81.82 -33.26 -39.01
CA THR A 8 82.47 -32.51 -37.90
C THR A 8 81.47 -32.43 -36.73
N LEU A 9 81.87 -32.77 -35.52
CA LEU A 9 81.12 -32.51 -34.28
C LEU A 9 82.15 -32.01 -33.25
N SER A 10 82.03 -30.76 -32.85
CA SER A 10 82.84 -30.21 -31.76
C SER A 10 82.02 -29.18 -31.00
N LEU A 11 81.70 -29.44 -29.74
CA LEU A 11 81.80 -28.44 -28.68
C LEU A 11 81.83 -29.15 -27.32
N LEU A 12 83.02 -29.22 -26.73
CA LEU A 12 83.27 -29.58 -25.34
C LEU A 12 84.07 -28.43 -24.72
N LEU A 13 83.61 -28.00 -23.54
CA LEU A 13 84.34 -27.45 -22.39
C LEU A 13 85.73 -26.79 -22.62
N GLY A 14 85.88 -25.57 -22.10
CA GLY A 14 87.19 -25.11 -21.64
C GLY A 14 87.32 -23.61 -21.33
N CYS A 15 87.64 -23.33 -20.07
CA CYS A 15 88.45 -22.21 -19.58
C CYS A 15 87.77 -20.88 -19.21
N PHE A 16 87.68 -20.68 -17.89
CA PHE A 16 87.89 -19.40 -17.23
C PHE A 16 89.11 -18.67 -17.81
N LEU A 17 88.90 -17.44 -18.29
CA LEU A 17 89.91 -16.38 -18.37
C LEU A 17 89.21 -15.05 -18.12
N ALA A 18 89.45 -14.48 -16.94
CA ALA A 18 89.22 -13.08 -16.67
C ALA A 18 90.11 -12.26 -17.61
N ALA A 19 89.50 -11.44 -18.47
CA ALA A 19 90.18 -10.43 -19.25
C ALA A 19 89.34 -9.15 -19.24
N ALA A 20 89.89 -8.14 -18.58
CA ALA A 20 89.67 -6.70 -18.69
C ALA A 20 88.34 -6.20 -19.32
N ALA A 21 87.54 -5.54 -18.48
CA ALA A 21 86.50 -4.61 -18.89
C ALA A 21 87.07 -3.54 -19.84
N GLY A 22 86.80 -3.70 -21.14
CA GLY A 22 86.80 -2.58 -22.08
C GLY A 22 85.49 -1.82 -21.88
N ALA A 23 85.58 -0.53 -21.57
CA ALA A 23 84.42 0.35 -21.55
C ALA A 23 83.65 0.19 -22.87
N ALA A 24 82.44 -0.39 -22.82
CA ALA A 24 81.58 -0.46 -23.98
C ALA A 24 81.37 0.95 -24.50
N ASP A 25 81.64 1.19 -25.78
CA ASP A 25 81.42 2.50 -26.39
C ASP A 25 79.93 2.86 -26.23
N VAL A 26 79.65 3.80 -25.31
CA VAL A 26 78.30 4.23 -24.97
C VAL A 26 77.54 4.69 -26.22
N LYS A 27 78.25 5.22 -27.23
CA LYS A 27 77.66 5.59 -28.53
C LYS A 27 77.21 4.39 -29.35
N ALA A 28 77.95 3.28 -29.29
CA ALA A 28 77.57 2.03 -29.96
C ALA A 28 76.31 1.42 -29.31
N LEU A 29 76.25 1.38 -27.97
CA LEU A 29 75.07 0.95 -27.23
C LEU A 29 73.86 1.84 -27.53
N ALA A 30 74.04 3.16 -27.59
CA ALA A 30 72.97 4.11 -27.93
C ALA A 30 72.43 3.90 -29.36
N ARG A 31 73.30 3.59 -30.33
CA ARG A 31 72.89 3.24 -31.71
C ARG A 31 72.07 1.95 -31.74
N GLN A 32 72.49 0.93 -30.99
CA GLN A 32 71.74 -0.33 -30.88
C GLN A 32 70.39 -0.12 -30.21
N ALA A 33 70.32 0.65 -29.11
CA ALA A 33 69.07 0.95 -28.42
C ALA A 33 68.10 1.71 -29.35
N LYS A 34 68.59 2.70 -30.10
CA LYS A 34 67.79 3.42 -31.11
C LYS A 34 67.33 2.50 -32.25
N ALA A 35 68.16 1.55 -32.68
CA ALA A 35 67.79 0.57 -33.70
C ALA A 35 66.69 -0.39 -33.20
N ALA A 36 66.80 -0.89 -31.97
CA ALA A 36 65.78 -1.71 -31.32
C ALA A 36 64.46 -0.93 -31.17
N LEU A 37 64.50 0.34 -30.74
CA LEU A 37 63.31 1.19 -30.64
C LEU A 37 62.68 1.51 -32.02
N ARG A 38 63.47 1.67 -33.07
CA ARG A 38 62.94 1.82 -34.45
C ARG A 38 62.30 0.53 -34.97
N ALA A 39 62.89 -0.63 -34.66
CA ALA A 39 62.31 -1.92 -35.00
C ALA A 39 60.98 -2.15 -34.24
N ALA A 40 60.91 -1.76 -32.96
CA ALA A 40 59.70 -1.75 -32.16
C ALA A 40 58.62 -0.81 -32.74
N GLU A 41 59.01 0.39 -33.20
CA GLU A 41 58.08 1.36 -33.80
C GLU A 41 57.50 0.88 -35.14
N ASN A 42 58.28 0.15 -35.93
CA ASN A 42 57.90 -0.26 -37.29
C ASN A 42 57.25 -1.66 -37.38
N THR A 43 56.97 -2.32 -36.25
CA THR A 43 56.33 -3.63 -36.23
C THR A 43 54.87 -3.55 -35.79
N ASN A 44 54.01 -4.31 -36.47
CA ASN A 44 52.64 -4.57 -36.04
C ASN A 44 52.49 -5.89 -35.27
N ASP A 45 53.55 -6.71 -35.23
CA ASP A 45 53.60 -7.94 -34.45
C ASP A 45 53.93 -7.62 -32.99
N GLN A 46 53.04 -7.99 -32.07
CA GLN A 46 53.15 -7.72 -30.64
C GLN A 46 54.28 -8.49 -29.96
N ALA A 47 54.58 -9.71 -30.39
CA ALA A 47 55.70 -10.49 -29.86
C ALA A 47 57.03 -9.86 -30.27
N VAL A 48 57.12 -9.39 -31.52
CA VAL A 48 58.29 -8.65 -32.01
C VAL A 48 58.43 -7.30 -31.30
N LEU A 49 57.34 -6.57 -31.08
CA LEU A 49 57.34 -5.31 -30.32
C LEU A 49 57.87 -5.52 -28.90
N LYS A 50 57.36 -6.53 -28.19
CA LYS A 50 57.79 -6.88 -26.84
C LYS A 50 59.27 -7.24 -26.78
N ALA A 51 59.71 -8.15 -27.65
CA ALA A 51 61.11 -8.57 -27.72
C ALA A 51 62.06 -7.39 -27.99
N LYS A 52 61.67 -6.46 -28.88
CA LYS A 52 62.48 -5.28 -29.20
C LYS A 52 62.48 -4.22 -28.09
N LEU A 53 61.40 -4.11 -27.32
CA LEU A 53 61.38 -3.28 -26.11
C LEU A 53 62.23 -3.89 -24.99
N ASP A 54 62.20 -5.20 -24.78
CA ASP A 54 63.06 -5.88 -23.80
C ASP A 54 64.55 -5.73 -24.17
N GLU A 55 64.88 -5.86 -25.46
CA GLU A 55 66.22 -5.59 -26.00
C GLU A 55 66.64 -4.13 -25.75
N ALA A 56 65.77 -3.16 -26.05
CA ALA A 56 66.04 -1.74 -25.80
C ALA A 56 66.23 -1.43 -24.31
N ARG A 57 65.45 -2.07 -23.42
CA ARG A 57 65.57 -1.91 -21.96
C ARG A 57 66.94 -2.38 -21.47
N GLY A 58 67.38 -3.56 -21.89
CA GLY A 58 68.70 -4.08 -21.53
C GLY A 58 69.84 -3.15 -21.98
N LEU A 59 69.73 -2.56 -23.18
CA LEU A 59 70.69 -1.60 -23.70
C LEU A 59 70.65 -0.25 -22.95
N ILE A 60 69.47 0.24 -22.59
CA ILE A 60 69.31 1.45 -21.75
C ILE A 60 69.96 1.26 -20.39
N ASP A 61 69.79 0.09 -19.76
CA ASP A 61 70.38 -0.19 -18.44
C ASP A 61 71.92 -0.29 -18.52
N GLN A 62 72.46 -0.82 -19.61
CA GLN A 62 73.91 -0.82 -19.88
C GLN A 62 74.45 0.60 -20.10
N ILE A 63 73.75 1.44 -20.87
CA ILE A 63 74.11 2.86 -21.08
C ILE A 63 74.08 3.61 -19.74
N ARG A 64 73.02 3.44 -18.94
CA ARG A 64 72.87 4.09 -17.63
C ARG A 64 73.98 3.68 -16.66
N THR A 65 74.43 2.42 -16.71
CA THR A 65 75.52 1.92 -15.86
C THR A 65 76.89 2.45 -16.30
N ALA A 66 77.10 2.59 -17.62
CA ALA A 66 78.37 3.05 -18.18
C ALA A 66 78.56 4.57 -18.12
N ASP A 67 77.51 5.35 -18.40
CA ASP A 67 77.51 6.82 -18.34
C ASP A 67 76.10 7.36 -18.05
N PRO A 68 75.75 7.60 -16.77
CA PRO A 68 74.47 8.19 -16.38
C PRO A 68 74.22 9.60 -16.96
N ALA A 69 75.27 10.34 -17.32
CA ALA A 69 75.19 11.70 -17.84
C ALA A 69 75.12 11.75 -19.38
N PHE A 70 75.03 10.59 -20.04
CA PHE A 70 74.97 10.50 -21.49
C PHE A 70 73.79 11.30 -22.06
N THR A 71 74.09 12.28 -22.90
CA THR A 71 73.14 13.33 -23.32
C THR A 71 71.91 12.80 -24.05
N GLU A 72 72.00 11.66 -24.74
CA GLU A 72 70.86 11.08 -25.48
C GLU A 72 70.03 10.08 -24.65
N LEU A 73 70.48 9.70 -23.44
CA LEU A 73 69.83 8.69 -22.61
C LEU A 73 68.37 9.05 -22.33
N GLY A 74 68.11 10.31 -21.95
CA GLY A 74 66.74 10.79 -21.68
C GLY A 74 65.81 10.71 -22.91
N VAL A 75 66.33 10.93 -24.13
CA VAL A 75 65.55 10.82 -25.37
C VAL A 75 65.20 9.36 -25.65
N ILE A 76 66.16 8.45 -25.46
CA ILE A 76 65.97 7.00 -25.66
C ILE A 76 64.97 6.46 -24.63
N GLU A 77 65.09 6.85 -23.35
CA GLU A 77 64.16 6.46 -22.28
C GLU A 77 62.74 6.98 -22.49
N ASN A 78 62.58 8.22 -22.97
CA ASN A 78 61.28 8.78 -23.28
C ASN A 78 60.60 8.01 -24.43
N LYS A 79 61.34 7.67 -25.49
CA LYS A 79 60.80 6.88 -26.60
C LYS A 79 60.47 5.44 -26.18
N TYR A 80 61.31 4.83 -25.36
CA TYR A 80 61.02 3.53 -24.74
C TYR A 80 59.73 3.57 -23.90
N ARG A 81 59.56 4.59 -23.05
CA ARG A 81 58.34 4.78 -22.25
C ARG A 81 57.10 4.94 -23.11
N TYR A 82 57.17 5.74 -24.17
CA TYR A 82 56.06 5.95 -25.10
C TYR A 82 55.62 4.64 -25.78
N LEU A 83 56.57 3.90 -26.35
CA LEU A 83 56.27 2.62 -27.02
C LEU A 83 55.83 1.54 -26.02
N GLY A 84 56.40 1.51 -24.81
CA GLY A 84 55.99 0.62 -23.73
C GLY A 84 54.57 0.89 -23.23
N GLY A 85 54.15 2.16 -23.16
CA GLY A 85 52.76 2.52 -22.89
C GLY A 85 51.78 2.00 -23.97
N GLY A 86 52.19 2.09 -25.24
CA GLY A 86 51.43 1.53 -26.37
C GLY A 86 51.32 0.00 -26.34
N LEU A 87 52.39 -0.72 -26.00
CA LEU A 87 52.36 -2.18 -25.81
C LEU A 87 51.40 -2.58 -24.69
N LYS A 88 51.46 -1.89 -23.55
CA LYS A 88 50.57 -2.16 -22.42
C LYS A 88 49.09 -1.96 -22.79
N ALA A 89 48.77 -0.89 -23.52
CA ALA A 89 47.42 -0.65 -24.00
C ALA A 89 46.92 -1.77 -24.94
N ARG A 90 47.81 -2.32 -25.79
CA ARG A 90 47.50 -3.47 -26.66
C ARG A 90 47.36 -4.77 -25.88
N GLU A 91 48.21 -5.02 -24.89
CA GLU A 91 48.09 -6.17 -23.98
C GLU A 91 46.78 -6.12 -23.19
N ASP A 92 46.40 -4.95 -22.66
CA ASP A 92 45.14 -4.74 -21.95
C ASP A 92 43.93 -4.91 -22.88
N GLN A 93 44.03 -4.45 -24.14
CA GLN A 93 42.97 -4.64 -25.14
C GLN A 93 42.81 -6.12 -25.51
N ASN A 94 43.90 -6.84 -25.80
CA ASN A 94 43.85 -8.26 -26.12
C ASN A 94 43.34 -9.09 -24.95
N ALA A 95 43.73 -8.75 -23.72
CA ALA A 95 43.20 -9.41 -22.52
C ALA A 95 41.68 -9.20 -22.38
N ARG A 96 41.17 -8.01 -22.72
CA ARG A 96 39.72 -7.73 -22.76
C ARG A 96 39.01 -8.49 -23.89
N GLU A 97 39.62 -8.55 -25.07
CA GLU A 97 39.08 -9.28 -26.22
C GLU A 97 39.03 -10.80 -25.97
N GLN A 98 40.09 -11.37 -25.39
CA GLN A 98 40.14 -12.80 -24.99
C GLN A 98 39.14 -13.10 -23.87
N ALA A 99 39.03 -12.23 -22.86
CA ALA A 99 38.00 -12.38 -21.84
C ALA A 99 36.59 -12.33 -22.43
N GLN A 100 36.37 -11.51 -23.47
CA GLN A 100 35.09 -11.39 -24.16
C GLN A 100 34.76 -12.60 -25.04
N GLU A 101 35.74 -13.22 -25.69
CA GLU A 101 35.55 -14.46 -26.45
C GLU A 101 35.16 -15.64 -25.55
N SER A 102 35.50 -15.58 -24.26
CA SER A 102 35.12 -16.60 -23.27
C SER A 102 33.69 -16.45 -22.70
N ILE A 103 32.98 -15.37 -23.04
CA ILE A 103 31.62 -15.12 -22.54
C ILE A 103 30.62 -15.98 -23.32
N ASP A 104 29.88 -16.81 -22.59
CA ASP A 104 28.73 -17.54 -23.12
C ASP A 104 27.53 -16.59 -23.27
N TRP A 105 27.43 -15.95 -24.43
CA TRP A 105 26.34 -15.03 -24.75
C TRP A 105 24.95 -15.71 -24.78
N ALA A 106 24.88 -17.02 -25.02
CA ALA A 106 23.61 -17.74 -24.94
C ALA A 106 23.14 -17.82 -23.49
N LYS A 107 24.06 -18.09 -22.56
CA LYS A 107 23.77 -18.03 -21.11
C LYS A 107 23.41 -16.62 -20.66
N VAL A 108 24.12 -15.58 -21.11
CA VAL A 108 23.75 -14.17 -20.82
C VAL A 108 22.31 -13.89 -21.23
N LYS A 109 21.93 -14.28 -22.45
CA LYS A 109 20.57 -14.10 -22.97
C LYS A 109 19.52 -14.84 -22.14
N GLN A 110 19.82 -16.07 -21.71
CA GLN A 110 18.93 -16.84 -20.82
C GLN A 110 18.75 -16.15 -19.46
N VAL A 111 19.83 -15.62 -18.87
CA VAL A 111 19.76 -14.92 -17.58
C VAL A 111 18.93 -13.64 -17.68
N ILE A 112 19.09 -12.87 -18.76
CA ILE A 112 18.25 -11.69 -19.03
C ILE A 112 16.79 -12.10 -19.19
N ALA A 113 16.49 -13.16 -19.94
CA ALA A 113 15.12 -13.64 -20.13
C ALA A 113 14.46 -14.10 -18.80
N ASP A 114 15.20 -14.82 -17.95
CA ASP A 114 14.69 -15.24 -16.63
C ASP A 114 14.43 -14.01 -15.72
N TRP A 115 15.27 -12.98 -15.78
CA TRP A 115 15.08 -11.73 -15.04
C TRP A 115 13.90 -10.91 -15.60
N GLU A 116 13.77 -10.78 -16.91
CA GLU A 116 12.60 -10.14 -17.54
C GLU A 116 11.30 -10.85 -17.17
N ALA A 117 11.31 -12.19 -17.13
CA ALA A 117 10.17 -12.97 -16.68
C ALA A 117 9.80 -12.67 -15.22
N LEU A 118 10.77 -12.52 -14.33
CA LEU A 118 10.53 -12.13 -12.93
C LEU A 118 9.89 -10.73 -12.82
N VAL A 119 10.43 -9.74 -13.55
CA VAL A 119 9.88 -8.38 -13.59
C VAL A 119 8.46 -8.40 -14.14
N LYS A 120 8.24 -9.14 -15.23
CA LYS A 120 6.91 -9.27 -15.84
C LYS A 120 5.91 -9.89 -14.88
N LEU A 121 6.29 -10.94 -14.15
CA LEU A 121 5.40 -11.57 -13.16
C LEU A 121 4.99 -10.60 -12.06
N LYS A 122 5.94 -9.81 -11.57
CA LYS A 122 5.68 -8.74 -10.59
C LYS A 122 4.69 -7.72 -11.15
N ASP A 123 4.93 -7.21 -12.34
CA ASP A 123 4.07 -6.20 -12.96
C ASP A 123 2.68 -6.74 -13.28
N ASP A 124 2.58 -7.97 -13.81
CA ASP A 124 1.31 -8.63 -14.09
C ASP A 124 0.49 -8.80 -12.79
N LEU A 125 1.11 -9.30 -11.71
CA LEU A 125 0.43 -9.46 -10.43
C LEU A 125 0.01 -8.10 -9.86
N TYR A 126 0.89 -7.10 -9.92
CA TYR A 126 0.59 -5.75 -9.47
C TYR A 126 -0.61 -5.19 -10.21
N ASN A 127 -0.58 -5.19 -11.55
CA ASN A 127 -1.63 -4.64 -12.41
C ASN A 127 -2.97 -5.35 -12.19
N LYS A 128 -2.94 -6.67 -12.01
CA LYS A 128 -4.14 -7.48 -11.73
C LYS A 128 -4.79 -7.10 -10.39
N THR A 129 -3.99 -6.73 -9.39
CA THR A 129 -4.45 -6.59 -8.00
C THR A 129 -4.55 -5.15 -7.50
N ALA A 130 -3.89 -4.18 -8.14
CA ALA A 130 -3.71 -2.82 -7.64
C ALA A 130 -5.01 -2.05 -7.41
N ARG A 131 -6.05 -2.37 -8.17
CA ARG A 131 -7.38 -1.78 -7.99
C ARG A 131 -7.92 -2.00 -6.58
N PHE A 132 -7.79 -3.22 -6.05
CA PHE A 132 -8.39 -3.61 -4.78
C PHE A 132 -7.37 -3.72 -3.65
N PHE A 133 -6.11 -4.06 -3.94
CA PHE A 133 -5.04 -4.28 -2.95
C PHE A 133 -3.89 -3.29 -3.19
N PRO A 134 -4.06 -1.99 -2.92
CA PRO A 134 -3.03 -1.00 -3.21
C PRO A 134 -1.80 -1.12 -2.30
N ASN A 135 -1.96 -1.63 -1.07
CA ASN A 135 -0.90 -1.75 -0.07
C ASN A 135 -1.18 -2.85 0.97
N ASP A 136 -0.30 -2.98 1.96
CA ASP A 136 -0.29 -3.94 3.07
C ASP A 136 -1.42 -3.77 4.10
N ARG A 137 -2.13 -2.63 4.09
CA ARG A 137 -3.07 -2.27 5.16
C ARG A 137 -4.53 -2.20 4.72
N ASN A 138 -4.77 -1.90 3.45
CA ASN A 138 -6.08 -1.51 2.98
C ASN A 138 -6.55 -2.33 1.79
N ILE A 139 -7.87 -2.52 1.72
CA ILE A 139 -8.58 -2.86 0.49
C ILE A 139 -9.34 -1.61 0.03
N SER A 140 -9.20 -1.27 -1.25
CA SER A 140 -9.87 -0.11 -1.86
C SER A 140 -11.07 -0.56 -2.70
N TYR A 141 -12.29 -0.37 -2.21
CA TYR A 141 -13.52 -0.86 -2.85
C TYR A 141 -14.77 -0.16 -2.28
N THR A 142 -15.88 -0.22 -3.02
CA THR A 142 -17.23 0.11 -2.50
C THR A 142 -17.93 -1.16 -1.99
N LYS A 143 -18.97 -1.03 -1.15
CA LYS A 143 -19.66 -2.20 -0.57
C LYS A 143 -20.18 -3.17 -1.64
N GLU A 144 -20.65 -2.63 -2.76
CA GLU A 144 -21.19 -3.38 -3.91
C GLU A 144 -20.11 -4.18 -4.65
N GLN A 145 -18.83 -3.83 -4.46
CA GLN A 145 -17.69 -4.51 -5.08
C GLN A 145 -17.14 -5.66 -4.22
N THR A 146 -17.74 -5.97 -3.07
CA THR A 146 -17.27 -7.04 -2.16
C THR A 146 -17.01 -8.36 -2.90
N ASP A 147 -17.94 -8.76 -3.77
CA ASP A 147 -17.85 -10.01 -4.54
C ASP A 147 -16.68 -10.00 -5.51
N GLN A 148 -16.38 -8.84 -6.12
CA GLN A 148 -15.25 -8.68 -7.03
C GLN A 148 -13.92 -8.81 -6.29
N VAL A 149 -13.83 -8.23 -5.09
CA VAL A 149 -12.63 -8.36 -4.24
C VAL A 149 -12.39 -9.81 -3.86
N LEU A 150 -13.43 -10.49 -3.37
CA LEU A 150 -13.34 -11.90 -2.94
C LEU A 150 -13.01 -12.83 -4.11
N ALA A 151 -13.64 -12.62 -5.27
CA ALA A 151 -13.36 -13.39 -6.48
C ALA A 151 -11.90 -13.21 -6.94
N LEU A 152 -11.40 -11.97 -6.94
CA LEU A 152 -10.01 -11.70 -7.28
C LEU A 152 -9.04 -12.37 -6.29
N ALA A 153 -9.30 -12.24 -4.98
CA ALA A 153 -8.45 -12.85 -3.97
C ALA A 153 -8.42 -14.38 -4.11
N ALA A 154 -9.59 -15.00 -4.31
CA ALA A 154 -9.69 -16.44 -4.54
C ALA A 154 -8.96 -16.88 -5.82
N ASP A 155 -9.10 -16.11 -6.91
CA ASP A 155 -8.42 -16.38 -8.18
C ASP A 155 -6.89 -16.30 -8.04
N VAL A 156 -6.37 -15.26 -7.40
CA VAL A 156 -4.93 -15.12 -7.16
C VAL A 156 -4.41 -16.25 -6.27
N VAL A 157 -5.07 -16.55 -5.16
CA VAL A 157 -4.64 -17.63 -4.23
C VAL A 157 -4.68 -19.00 -4.92
N LYS A 158 -5.69 -19.25 -5.76
CA LYS A 158 -5.86 -20.54 -6.44
C LYS A 158 -4.92 -20.71 -7.65
N ASN A 159 -4.81 -19.69 -8.50
CA ASN A 159 -4.22 -19.81 -9.82
C ASN A 159 -2.83 -19.15 -9.93
N ASP A 160 -2.63 -17.99 -9.32
CA ASP A 160 -1.36 -17.25 -9.44
C ASP A 160 -0.35 -17.66 -8.36
N GLN A 161 -0.79 -17.78 -7.11
CA GLN A 161 0.09 -18.04 -5.98
C GLN A 161 0.93 -19.31 -6.17
N PRO A 162 0.38 -20.49 -6.56
CA PRO A 162 1.20 -21.69 -6.74
C PRO A 162 2.21 -21.53 -7.87
N ARG A 163 1.80 -20.91 -8.98
CA ARG A 163 2.64 -20.68 -10.17
C ARG A 163 3.78 -19.72 -9.87
N ILE A 164 3.50 -18.61 -9.18
CA ILE A 164 4.50 -17.61 -8.79
C ILE A 164 5.48 -18.21 -7.79
N LEU A 165 4.99 -18.91 -6.75
CA LEU A 165 5.89 -19.54 -5.77
C LEU A 165 6.78 -20.62 -6.41
N ALA A 166 6.27 -21.38 -7.37
CA ALA A 166 7.08 -22.33 -8.14
C ALA A 166 8.17 -21.61 -8.96
N PHE A 167 7.80 -20.54 -9.67
CA PHE A 167 8.77 -19.74 -10.43
C PHE A 167 9.85 -19.14 -9.52
N LEU A 168 9.48 -18.58 -8.37
CA LEU A 168 10.43 -17.99 -7.42
C LEU A 168 11.39 -19.05 -6.89
N LYS A 169 10.89 -20.25 -6.54
CA LYS A 169 11.73 -21.37 -6.10
C LYS A 169 12.73 -21.80 -7.18
N ASP A 170 12.30 -21.89 -8.44
CA ASP A 170 13.18 -22.25 -9.55
C ASP A 170 14.22 -21.16 -9.82
N PHE A 171 13.82 -19.89 -9.69
CA PHE A 171 14.72 -18.73 -9.81
C PHE A 171 15.77 -18.73 -8.69
N GLU A 172 15.36 -18.97 -7.45
CA GLU A 172 16.25 -19.10 -6.29
C GLU A 172 17.23 -20.26 -6.45
N ALA A 173 16.79 -21.41 -6.98
CA ALA A 173 17.66 -22.55 -7.23
C ALA A 173 18.77 -22.24 -8.25
N LYS A 174 18.47 -21.44 -9.28
CA LYS A 174 19.44 -21.03 -10.31
C LYS A 174 20.39 -19.93 -9.81
N TYR A 175 19.83 -18.91 -9.18
CA TYR A 175 20.55 -17.65 -8.93
C TYR A 175 20.91 -17.44 -7.47
N GLY A 176 20.22 -18.06 -6.53
CA GLY A 176 20.40 -17.89 -5.09
C GLY A 176 19.20 -17.19 -4.45
N PRO A 177 19.14 -17.15 -3.11
CA PRO A 177 18.05 -16.52 -2.37
C PRO A 177 18.00 -15.00 -2.63
N PRO A 178 16.83 -14.33 -2.52
CA PRO A 178 16.72 -12.90 -2.76
C PRO A 178 17.62 -12.09 -1.82
N GLY A 179 18.40 -11.16 -2.39
CA GLY A 179 19.29 -10.26 -1.66
C GLY A 179 20.44 -9.76 -2.53
N GLU A 180 21.33 -8.96 -1.93
CA GLU A 180 22.45 -8.31 -2.62
C GLU A 180 23.37 -9.32 -3.34
N ALA A 181 23.58 -10.50 -2.77
CA ALA A 181 24.42 -11.54 -3.37
C ALA A 181 23.85 -12.05 -4.70
N THR A 182 22.53 -12.22 -4.79
CA THR A 182 21.84 -12.69 -6.01
C THR A 182 21.80 -11.60 -7.06
N ASP A 183 21.56 -10.35 -6.66
CA ASP A 183 21.65 -9.21 -7.57
C ASP A 183 23.06 -9.12 -8.16
N ARG A 184 24.10 -9.12 -7.33
CA ARG A 184 25.49 -9.10 -7.79
C ARG A 184 25.81 -10.26 -8.73
N LYS A 185 25.39 -11.48 -8.38
CA LYS A 185 25.58 -12.65 -9.24
C LYS A 185 24.88 -12.49 -10.59
N LEU A 186 23.67 -11.95 -10.64
CA LEU A 186 22.96 -11.69 -11.90
C LEU A 186 23.66 -10.61 -12.73
N PHE A 187 24.20 -9.57 -12.10
CA PHE A 187 25.02 -8.54 -12.77
C PHE A 187 26.32 -9.13 -13.34
N ASP A 188 26.99 -10.02 -12.60
CA ASP A 188 28.21 -10.70 -13.01
C ASP A 188 27.94 -11.70 -14.16
N LEU A 189 26.77 -12.35 -14.14
CA LEU A 189 26.31 -13.27 -15.19
C LEU A 189 25.79 -12.55 -16.45
N THR A 190 25.62 -11.23 -16.40
CA THR A 190 25.14 -10.42 -17.53
C THR A 190 26.12 -9.29 -17.88
N PRO A 191 27.40 -9.59 -18.15
CA PRO A 191 28.39 -8.57 -18.48
C PRO A 191 27.98 -7.78 -19.72
N LYS A 192 28.31 -6.48 -19.75
CA LYS A 192 28.07 -5.62 -20.91
C LYS A 192 29.10 -5.92 -22.00
N ASP A 193 28.66 -5.95 -23.25
CA ASP A 193 29.50 -5.97 -24.44
C ASP A 193 30.21 -4.61 -24.59
N PRO A 194 31.54 -4.53 -24.41
CA PRO A 194 32.29 -3.28 -24.54
C PRO A 194 32.40 -2.79 -25.99
N LYS A 195 32.10 -3.66 -26.98
CA LYS A 195 32.06 -3.28 -28.40
C LYS A 195 30.78 -2.51 -28.75
N LYS A 196 29.82 -2.46 -27.83
CA LYS A 196 28.52 -1.82 -28.00
C LYS A 196 28.37 -0.66 -27.03
N GLY A 197 27.57 0.33 -27.44
CA GLY A 197 27.24 1.46 -26.59
C GLY A 197 26.52 1.02 -25.31
N MET A 198 26.60 1.83 -24.25
CA MET A 198 25.90 1.57 -22.98
C MET A 198 24.38 1.47 -23.14
N TYR A 199 23.83 2.10 -24.18
CA TYR A 199 22.40 2.14 -24.50
C TYR A 199 21.97 1.14 -25.58
N ASP A 200 22.90 0.34 -26.10
CA ASP A 200 22.58 -0.73 -27.06
C ASP A 200 21.68 -1.77 -26.39
N GLU A 201 20.71 -2.32 -27.13
CA GLU A 201 19.78 -3.35 -26.64
C GLU A 201 20.52 -4.55 -26.04
N ALA A 202 21.67 -4.94 -26.58
CA ALA A 202 22.45 -6.05 -26.05
C ALA A 202 23.10 -5.76 -24.68
N ASN A 203 23.18 -4.49 -24.29
CA ASN A 203 23.72 -4.04 -23.00
C ASN A 203 22.62 -3.62 -22.01
N LYS A 204 21.36 -3.66 -22.43
CA LYS A 204 20.22 -3.37 -21.55
C LYS A 204 19.98 -4.55 -20.61
N ARG A 205 19.60 -4.20 -19.39
CA ARG A 205 19.12 -5.10 -18.35
C ARG A 205 17.75 -4.60 -17.91
N PRO A 206 16.90 -5.45 -17.32
CA PRO A 206 15.69 -4.98 -16.68
C PRO A 206 15.98 -3.88 -15.65
N SER A 207 15.08 -2.90 -15.56
CA SER A 207 15.27 -1.73 -14.68
C SER A 207 15.21 -2.08 -13.20
N ASP A 208 14.44 -3.10 -12.85
CA ASP A 208 14.13 -3.46 -11.48
C ASP A 208 15.09 -4.53 -10.97
N LEU A 209 15.55 -4.37 -9.74
CA LEU A 209 16.44 -5.34 -9.12
C LEU A 209 15.72 -6.68 -8.86
N PRO A 210 16.35 -7.82 -9.21
CA PRO A 210 15.75 -9.15 -9.03
C PRO A 210 15.28 -9.41 -7.59
N SER A 211 16.12 -9.09 -6.60
CA SER A 211 15.78 -9.24 -5.18
C SER A 211 14.53 -8.47 -4.78
N ARG A 212 14.40 -7.23 -5.27
CA ARG A 212 13.24 -6.37 -5.03
C ARG A 212 11.99 -6.94 -5.69
N CYS A 213 12.08 -7.39 -6.94
CA CYS A 213 10.95 -8.01 -7.62
C CYS A 213 10.44 -9.26 -6.90
N HIS A 214 11.36 -10.08 -6.39
CA HIS A 214 11.03 -11.24 -5.58
C HIS A 214 10.27 -10.84 -4.30
N GLN A 215 10.79 -9.86 -3.56
CA GLN A 215 10.16 -9.36 -2.33
C GLN A 215 8.75 -8.81 -2.61
N GLU A 216 8.61 -7.94 -3.61
CA GLU A 216 7.32 -7.33 -3.97
C GLU A 216 6.28 -8.38 -4.39
N LEU A 217 6.69 -9.46 -5.07
CA LEU A 217 5.80 -10.59 -5.39
C LEU A 217 5.29 -11.30 -4.13
N VAL A 218 6.19 -11.64 -3.20
CA VAL A 218 5.83 -12.34 -1.95
C VAL A 218 4.95 -11.47 -1.06
N GLU A 219 5.29 -10.20 -0.92
CA GLU A 219 4.50 -9.22 -0.18
C GLU A 219 3.10 -9.11 -0.77
N ARG A 220 2.99 -8.97 -2.09
CA ARG A 220 1.70 -8.81 -2.74
C ARG A 220 0.81 -10.04 -2.61
N LEU A 221 1.38 -11.25 -2.74
CA LEU A 221 0.67 -12.49 -2.46
C LEU A 221 0.18 -12.55 -1.01
N THR A 222 1.00 -12.07 -0.07
CA THR A 222 0.63 -11.97 1.35
C THR A 222 -0.53 -11.00 1.56
N TRP A 223 -0.50 -9.81 0.94
CA TRP A 223 -1.58 -8.82 1.05
C TRP A 223 -2.91 -9.38 0.54
N VAL A 224 -2.90 -10.03 -0.62
CA VAL A 224 -4.12 -10.62 -1.20
C VAL A 224 -4.72 -11.71 -0.29
N ARG A 225 -3.86 -12.44 0.43
CA ARG A 225 -4.28 -13.52 1.34
C ARG A 225 -4.75 -13.00 2.71
N GLU A 226 -4.07 -12.01 3.27
CA GLU A 226 -4.31 -11.57 4.66
C GLU A 226 -5.22 -10.33 4.77
N ASN A 227 -5.18 -9.39 3.81
CA ASN A 227 -6.01 -8.18 3.87
C ASN A 227 -7.51 -8.47 3.96
N PRO A 228 -8.09 -9.52 3.33
CA PRO A 228 -9.48 -9.90 3.56
C PRO A 228 -9.81 -10.09 5.05
N LYS A 229 -8.95 -10.77 5.80
CA LYS A 229 -9.16 -10.99 7.24
C LYS A 229 -9.07 -9.69 8.02
N ILE A 230 -8.08 -8.84 7.69
CA ILE A 230 -7.92 -7.51 8.29
C ILE A 230 -9.16 -6.65 8.04
N GLU A 231 -9.70 -6.69 6.83
CA GLU A 231 -10.91 -5.97 6.45
C GLU A 231 -12.14 -6.46 7.22
N ALA A 232 -12.30 -7.78 7.39
CA ALA A 232 -13.36 -8.35 8.18
C ALA A 232 -13.35 -7.82 9.63
N ARG A 233 -12.16 -7.73 10.24
CA ARG A 233 -11.96 -7.15 11.57
C ARG A 233 -12.28 -5.66 11.62
N ARG A 234 -11.88 -4.92 10.58
CA ARG A 234 -12.19 -3.48 10.47
C ARG A 234 -13.69 -3.24 10.43
N ILE A 235 -14.43 -4.01 9.62
CA ILE A 235 -15.90 -3.93 9.53
C ILE A 235 -16.53 -4.22 10.90
N MET A 236 -16.13 -5.30 11.58
CA MET A 236 -16.64 -5.64 12.89
C MET A 236 -16.41 -4.52 13.92
N ARG A 237 -15.21 -3.94 13.96
CA ARG A 237 -14.90 -2.81 14.85
C ARG A 237 -15.79 -1.60 14.58
N THR A 238 -15.94 -1.20 13.31
CA THR A 238 -16.82 -0.07 12.95
C THR A 238 -18.27 -0.33 13.36
N VAL A 239 -18.78 -1.54 13.15
CA VAL A 239 -20.12 -1.90 13.63
C VAL A 239 -20.20 -1.84 15.16
N SER A 240 -19.18 -2.33 15.88
CA SER A 240 -19.13 -2.26 17.34
C SER A 240 -19.19 -0.82 17.87
N GLU A 241 -18.47 0.10 17.23
CA GLU A 241 -18.48 1.52 17.58
C GLU A 241 -19.87 2.14 17.35
N LEU A 242 -20.51 1.81 16.22
CA LEU A 242 -21.87 2.29 15.91
C LEU A 242 -22.93 1.73 16.88
N MET A 243 -22.73 0.50 17.36
CA MET A 243 -23.68 -0.17 18.26
C MET A 243 -23.48 0.21 19.74
N ALA A 244 -22.35 0.81 20.12
CA ALA A 244 -22.03 1.16 21.51
C ALA A 244 -23.08 2.07 22.18
N ASN A 245 -23.78 2.89 21.39
CA ASN A 245 -24.77 3.87 21.85
C ASN A 245 -26.17 3.62 21.26
N ILE A 246 -26.49 2.38 20.88
CA ILE A 246 -27.74 2.04 20.21
C ILE A 246 -28.99 2.45 21.01
N ASP A 247 -28.89 2.49 22.34
CA ASP A 247 -29.99 2.88 23.22
C ASP A 247 -30.34 4.37 23.14
N PHE A 248 -29.46 5.22 22.64
CA PHE A 248 -29.77 6.64 22.37
C PHE A 248 -30.52 6.85 21.06
N ILE A 249 -30.53 5.86 20.18
CA ILE A 249 -31.31 5.90 18.94
C ILE A 249 -32.80 5.75 19.28
N MET A 250 -33.66 6.47 18.58
CA MET A 250 -35.11 6.33 18.72
C MET A 250 -35.54 4.89 18.44
N ASP A 251 -36.43 4.35 19.27
CA ASP A 251 -36.95 2.98 19.16
C ASP A 251 -37.48 2.63 17.75
N THR A 252 -38.12 3.57 17.07
CA THR A 252 -38.61 3.44 15.68
C THR A 252 -37.50 3.21 14.65
N ALA A 253 -36.26 3.59 14.96
CA ALA A 253 -35.10 3.45 14.08
C ALA A 253 -34.13 2.34 14.52
N ARG A 254 -34.21 1.87 15.78
CA ARG A 254 -33.28 0.86 16.31
C ARG A 254 -33.30 -0.44 15.51
N ASP A 255 -34.48 -0.94 15.14
CA ASP A 255 -34.58 -2.20 14.39
C ASP A 255 -33.87 -2.14 13.03
N GLN A 256 -34.07 -1.03 12.30
CA GLN A 256 -33.37 -0.77 11.06
C GLN A 256 -31.86 -0.70 11.27
N ARG A 257 -31.39 -0.03 12.33
CA ARG A 257 -29.96 0.03 12.65
C ARG A 257 -29.37 -1.34 12.96
N TYR A 258 -30.07 -2.19 13.71
CA TYR A 258 -29.64 -3.57 13.90
C TYR A 258 -29.57 -4.34 12.57
N ALA A 259 -30.57 -4.18 11.69
CA ALA A 259 -30.61 -4.87 10.40
C ALA A 259 -29.45 -4.44 9.47
N GLU A 260 -29.19 -3.13 9.37
CA GLU A 260 -28.08 -2.57 8.59
C GLU A 260 -26.73 -3.11 9.09
N ASN A 261 -26.52 -3.09 10.41
CA ASN A 261 -25.28 -3.59 11.02
C ASN A 261 -25.14 -5.10 10.91
N GLU A 262 -26.24 -5.85 10.97
CA GLU A 262 -26.25 -7.31 10.74
C GLU A 262 -25.77 -7.64 9.33
N ALA A 263 -26.22 -6.90 8.32
CA ALA A 263 -25.78 -7.07 6.94
C ALA A 263 -24.27 -6.79 6.78
N GLU A 264 -23.73 -5.79 7.48
CA GLU A 264 -22.29 -5.51 7.49
C GLU A 264 -21.47 -6.61 8.16
N ILE A 265 -21.93 -7.19 9.27
CA ILE A 265 -21.25 -8.32 9.90
C ILE A 265 -21.30 -9.57 9.04
N LEU A 266 -22.43 -9.83 8.37
CA LEU A 266 -22.53 -10.90 7.37
C LEU A 266 -21.52 -10.66 6.24
N ARG A 267 -21.33 -9.41 5.80
CA ARG A 267 -20.30 -9.05 4.81
C ARG A 267 -18.88 -9.30 5.33
N ALA A 268 -18.60 -9.01 6.60
CA ALA A 268 -17.33 -9.35 7.24
C ALA A 268 -17.08 -10.87 7.25
N LEU A 269 -18.10 -11.69 7.54
CA LEU A 269 -17.99 -13.15 7.44
C LEU A 269 -17.72 -13.65 6.02
N ARG A 270 -18.09 -12.92 4.97
CA ARG A 270 -17.71 -13.29 3.61
C ARG A 270 -16.20 -13.16 3.37
N PHE A 271 -15.57 -12.16 4.00
CA PHE A 271 -14.12 -11.98 3.97
C PHE A 271 -13.38 -12.97 4.89
N ALA A 272 -13.98 -13.36 6.02
CA ALA A 272 -13.40 -14.30 6.98
C ALA A 272 -14.45 -15.30 7.51
N PRO A 273 -14.83 -16.33 6.71
CA PRO A 273 -15.97 -17.20 7.03
C PRO A 273 -15.75 -18.12 8.24
N GLY A 274 -14.49 -18.37 8.60
CA GLY A 274 -14.13 -19.18 9.76
C GLY A 274 -13.76 -18.37 11.01
N ASP A 275 -13.98 -17.06 11.03
CA ASP A 275 -13.58 -16.23 12.17
C ASP A 275 -14.57 -16.37 13.35
N PRO A 276 -14.16 -16.97 14.48
CA PRO A 276 -15.07 -17.28 15.58
C PRO A 276 -15.57 -16.02 16.31
N GLU A 277 -14.78 -14.95 16.30
CA GLU A 277 -15.14 -13.71 17.00
C GLU A 277 -16.14 -12.90 16.19
N ILE A 278 -16.02 -12.85 14.86
CA ILE A 278 -17.03 -12.22 14.00
C ILE A 278 -18.35 -13.02 14.07
N ALA A 279 -18.28 -14.36 14.06
CA ALA A 279 -19.45 -15.21 14.18
C ALA A 279 -20.15 -15.02 15.55
N LYS A 280 -19.38 -14.92 16.63
CA LYS A 280 -19.90 -14.58 17.96
C LYS A 280 -20.56 -13.20 17.96
N TYR A 281 -19.90 -12.19 17.41
CA TYR A 281 -20.44 -10.83 17.36
C TYR A 281 -21.77 -10.76 16.59
N LEU A 282 -21.91 -11.51 15.49
CA LEU A 282 -23.19 -11.66 14.78
C LEU A 282 -24.30 -12.21 15.67
N ALA A 283 -23.98 -13.25 16.46
CA ALA A 283 -24.94 -13.85 17.38
C ALA A 283 -25.36 -12.86 18.48
N ASP A 284 -24.40 -12.15 19.05
CA ASP A 284 -24.64 -11.12 20.08
C ASP A 284 -25.49 -9.96 19.52
N LEU A 285 -25.22 -9.53 18.29
CA LEU A 285 -26.02 -8.50 17.60
C LEU A 285 -27.47 -8.94 17.39
N ARG A 286 -27.69 -10.20 16.96
CA ARG A 286 -29.04 -10.77 16.79
C ARG A 286 -29.78 -10.92 18.11
N ALA A 287 -29.08 -11.31 19.17
CA ALA A 287 -29.65 -11.38 20.52
C ALA A 287 -30.06 -9.97 21.00
N GLY A 288 -29.18 -8.98 20.83
CA GLY A 288 -29.45 -7.58 21.13
C GLY A 288 -30.65 -7.03 20.37
N ARG A 289 -30.77 -7.32 19.07
CA ARG A 289 -31.94 -6.93 18.27
C ARG A 289 -33.24 -7.49 18.83
N LYS A 290 -33.28 -8.79 19.15
CA LYS A 290 -34.46 -9.44 19.75
C LYS A 290 -34.82 -8.83 21.10
N GLN A 291 -33.83 -8.56 21.94
CA GLN A 291 -34.03 -7.91 23.23
C GLN A 291 -34.61 -6.50 23.05
N SER A 292 -34.03 -5.69 22.15
CA SER A 292 -34.52 -4.35 21.85
C SER A 292 -35.97 -4.36 21.38
N GLN A 293 -36.34 -5.28 20.48
CA GLN A 293 -37.73 -5.46 20.03
C GLN A 293 -38.67 -5.83 21.19
N ALA A 294 -38.23 -6.73 22.08
CA ALA A 294 -39.00 -7.12 23.25
C ALA A 294 -39.20 -5.96 24.23
N ASP A 295 -38.17 -5.15 24.46
CA ASP A 295 -38.24 -3.99 25.35
C ASP A 295 -39.15 -2.90 24.80
N VAL A 296 -39.09 -2.62 23.49
CA VAL A 296 -40.02 -1.70 22.82
C VAL A 296 -41.45 -2.20 22.94
N LYS A 297 -41.70 -3.49 22.67
CA LYS A 297 -43.03 -4.08 22.83
C LYS A 297 -43.54 -3.94 24.27
N LYS A 298 -42.72 -4.28 25.26
CA LYS A 298 -43.05 -4.15 26.68
C LYS A 298 -43.35 -2.69 27.06
N ALA A 299 -42.59 -1.73 26.56
CA ALA A 299 -42.82 -0.31 26.80
C ALA A 299 -44.17 0.15 26.21
N LEU A 300 -44.49 -0.25 24.98
CA LEU A 300 -45.76 0.06 24.33
C LEU A 300 -46.96 -0.55 25.06
N GLU A 301 -46.84 -1.82 25.48
CA GLU A 301 -47.88 -2.56 26.21
C GLU A 301 -48.07 -2.07 27.64
N GLY A 302 -47.01 -1.54 28.27
CA GLY A 302 -47.02 -1.04 29.65
C GLY A 302 -47.47 0.42 29.79
N ALA A 303 -47.23 1.26 28.77
CA ALA A 303 -47.61 2.66 28.80
C ALA A 303 -49.13 2.87 28.81
N ARG A 304 -49.61 3.85 29.58
CA ARG A 304 -51.04 4.14 29.76
C ARG A 304 -51.30 5.61 29.51
N TYR A 305 -52.44 5.91 28.87
CA TYR A 305 -52.85 7.30 28.70
C TYR A 305 -53.24 7.90 30.06
N PRO A 306 -52.81 9.13 30.39
CA PRO A 306 -53.09 9.70 31.70
C PRO A 306 -54.58 10.06 31.84
N ALA A 307 -55.11 9.91 33.05
CA ALA A 307 -56.44 10.42 33.37
C ALA A 307 -56.46 11.96 33.31
N ALA A 308 -57.65 12.54 33.10
CA ALA A 308 -57.83 13.98 33.18
C ALA A 308 -57.49 14.49 34.59
N PHE A 309 -56.88 15.68 34.67
CA PHE A 309 -56.50 16.28 35.94
C PHE A 309 -57.73 16.60 36.81
N ALA A 310 -57.88 15.87 37.91
CA ALA A 310 -59.05 15.98 38.79
C ALA A 310 -59.10 17.32 39.56
N GLY A 311 -57.95 17.95 39.82
CA GLY A 311 -57.84 19.18 40.62
C GLY A 311 -57.97 20.48 39.82
N PHE A 312 -58.62 20.45 38.65
CA PHE A 312 -58.73 21.63 37.80
C PHE A 312 -59.61 22.70 38.45
N ALA A 313 -59.03 23.85 38.77
CA ALA A 313 -59.66 24.98 39.46
C ALA A 313 -59.74 26.24 38.56
N GLY A 314 -59.44 26.09 37.27
CA GLY A 314 -59.45 27.18 36.29
C GLY A 314 -60.84 27.47 35.70
N PRO A 315 -60.99 28.59 34.97
CA PRO A 315 -62.20 28.84 34.19
C PRO A 315 -62.34 27.83 33.04
N GLY A 316 -63.59 27.53 32.68
CA GLY A 316 -63.96 26.54 31.67
C GLY A 316 -64.11 25.11 32.23
N LYS A 317 -64.81 24.25 31.49
CA LYS A 317 -64.87 22.82 31.83
C LYS A 317 -63.69 22.09 31.16
N PRO A 318 -62.96 21.20 31.85
CA PRO A 318 -61.84 20.46 31.26
C PRO A 318 -62.18 19.74 29.96
N ALA A 319 -63.38 19.17 29.83
CA ALA A 319 -63.83 18.51 28.61
C ALA A 319 -63.96 19.47 27.43
N ASP A 320 -64.51 20.67 27.65
CA ASP A 320 -64.67 21.69 26.60
C ASP A 320 -63.29 22.23 26.16
N LEU A 321 -62.39 22.46 27.11
CA LEU A 321 -61.01 22.89 26.85
C LEU A 321 -60.25 21.82 26.06
N ALA A 322 -60.40 20.54 26.42
CA ALA A 322 -59.80 19.42 25.70
C ALA A 322 -60.34 19.29 24.27
N ALA A 323 -61.65 19.48 24.04
CA ALA A 323 -62.24 19.49 22.71
C ALA A 323 -61.68 20.63 21.83
N ARG A 324 -61.50 21.83 22.42
CA ARG A 324 -60.90 22.97 21.73
C ARG A 324 -59.41 22.76 21.42
N ALA A 325 -58.67 22.13 22.32
CA ALA A 325 -57.28 21.75 22.08
C ALA A 325 -57.18 20.65 21.01
N THR A 326 -58.14 19.71 20.98
CA THR A 326 -58.23 18.68 19.93
C THR A 326 -58.39 19.33 18.55
N ALA A 327 -59.31 20.28 18.41
CA ALA A 327 -59.49 21.02 17.16
C ALA A 327 -58.22 21.79 16.77
N TYR A 328 -57.60 22.50 17.73
CA TYR A 328 -56.33 23.19 17.50
C TYR A 328 -55.24 22.27 16.93
N PHE A 329 -55.01 21.10 17.54
CA PHE A 329 -54.00 20.17 17.03
C PHE A 329 -54.38 19.57 15.68
N ALA A 330 -55.65 19.24 15.44
CA ALA A 330 -56.10 18.72 14.16
C ALA A 330 -55.89 19.72 13.02
N ASP A 331 -56.14 21.01 13.28
CA ASP A 331 -55.97 22.08 12.29
C ASP A 331 -54.50 22.38 12.01
N ASN A 332 -53.65 22.40 13.04
CA ASN A 332 -52.23 22.73 12.90
C ASN A 332 -51.37 21.55 12.44
N TYR A 333 -51.83 20.32 12.66
CA TYR A 333 -51.11 19.08 12.33
C TYR A 333 -51.96 18.13 11.48
N PRO A 334 -52.31 18.51 10.22
CA PRO A 334 -53.23 17.73 9.39
C PRO A 334 -52.69 16.35 8.97
N LYS A 335 -51.38 16.11 9.14
CA LYS A 335 -50.74 14.81 8.89
C LYS A 335 -50.82 13.86 10.08
N GLU A 336 -51.25 14.34 11.24
CA GLU A 336 -51.41 13.55 12.45
C GLU A 336 -52.89 13.32 12.72
N LYS A 337 -53.26 12.08 13.05
CA LYS A 337 -54.60 11.78 13.52
C LYS A 337 -54.63 11.99 15.03
N VAL A 338 -55.18 13.11 15.48
CA VAL A 338 -55.42 13.36 16.92
C VAL A 338 -56.46 12.37 17.43
N LEU A 339 -56.11 11.60 18.46
CA LEU A 339 -56.96 10.53 19.00
C LEU A 339 -57.67 10.96 20.29
N LYS A 340 -56.95 11.63 21.21
CA LYS A 340 -57.48 12.05 22.51
C LYS A 340 -56.65 13.20 23.07
N VAL A 341 -57.32 14.20 23.63
CA VAL A 341 -56.69 15.26 24.42
C VAL A 341 -57.31 15.29 25.81
N THR A 342 -56.49 15.49 26.85
CA THR A 342 -56.95 15.72 28.22
C THR A 342 -56.23 16.90 28.84
N VAL A 343 -56.93 17.64 29.69
CA VAL A 343 -56.32 18.68 30.51
C VAL A 343 -55.46 18.02 31.59
N ALA A 344 -54.18 18.40 31.62
CA ALA A 344 -53.16 17.80 32.48
C ALA A 344 -52.82 18.65 33.71
N GLY A 345 -53.34 19.88 33.80
CA GLY A 345 -53.07 20.77 34.91
C GLY A 345 -53.88 22.06 34.87
N ASN A 346 -53.66 22.91 35.88
CA ASN A 346 -54.25 24.24 35.95
C ASN A 346 -53.60 25.20 34.93
N TRP A 347 -54.33 26.27 34.58
CA TRP A 347 -53.77 27.39 33.85
C TRP A 347 -52.59 28.02 34.58
N PHE A 348 -51.56 28.41 33.84
CA PHE A 348 -50.43 29.18 34.36
C PHE A 348 -50.07 30.33 33.42
N ALA A 349 -49.41 31.35 33.96
CA ALA A 349 -48.95 32.48 33.17
C ALA A 349 -47.72 32.05 32.35
N ALA A 350 -47.88 31.95 31.04
CA ALA A 350 -46.82 31.53 30.13
C ALA A 350 -45.86 32.68 29.79
N LYS A 351 -46.38 33.92 29.71
CA LYS A 351 -45.60 35.14 29.51
C LYS A 351 -46.12 36.29 30.35
N HIS A 352 -45.21 37.18 30.71
CA HIS A 352 -45.49 38.42 31.44
C HIS A 352 -44.98 39.64 30.65
N ASN A 353 -45.60 40.80 30.85
CA ASN A 353 -45.05 42.07 30.34
C ASN A 353 -43.94 42.62 31.26
N ILE A 354 -43.39 43.78 30.91
CA ILE A 354 -42.34 44.46 31.68
C ILE A 354 -42.75 44.84 33.12
N PHE A 355 -44.06 44.86 33.39
CA PHE A 355 -44.62 45.14 34.71
C PHE A 355 -44.94 43.87 35.51
N GLY A 356 -44.61 42.69 34.98
CA GLY A 356 -44.89 41.41 35.62
C GLY A 356 -46.34 40.94 35.49
N GLU A 357 -47.16 41.58 34.65
CA GLU A 357 -48.55 41.17 34.44
C GLU A 357 -48.64 40.05 33.39
N PRO A 358 -49.47 39.00 33.60
CA PRO A 358 -49.66 37.95 32.60
C PRO A 358 -50.23 38.48 31.29
N ILE A 359 -49.55 38.19 30.17
CA ILE A 359 -49.97 38.56 28.80
C ILE A 359 -50.22 37.35 27.90
N GLN A 360 -49.97 36.14 28.40
CA GLN A 360 -50.28 34.88 27.72
C GLN A 360 -50.53 33.81 28.78
N TRP A 361 -51.57 33.00 28.60
CA TRP A 361 -51.85 31.85 29.46
C TRP A 361 -51.50 30.55 28.75
N GLY A 362 -50.97 29.61 29.52
CA GLY A 362 -50.74 28.23 29.09
C GLY A 362 -51.67 27.26 29.82
N LEU A 363 -52.20 26.31 29.06
CA LEU A 363 -52.98 25.18 29.58
C LEU A 363 -52.22 23.87 29.31
N PRO A 364 -51.70 23.19 30.35
CA PRO A 364 -51.09 21.88 30.20
C PRO A 364 -52.10 20.85 29.71
N VAL A 365 -51.74 20.08 28.69
CA VAL A 365 -52.54 19.02 28.09
C VAL A 365 -51.70 17.79 27.76
N HIS A 366 -52.31 16.61 27.79
CA HIS A 366 -51.76 15.43 27.13
C HIS A 366 -52.46 15.26 25.77
N CYS A 367 -51.70 15.18 24.69
CA CYS A 367 -52.24 14.94 23.34
C CYS A 367 -51.76 13.58 22.84
N ALA A 368 -52.68 12.64 22.63
CA ALA A 368 -52.39 11.41 21.90
C ALA A 368 -52.67 11.62 20.41
N SER A 369 -51.66 11.42 19.59
CA SER A 369 -51.79 11.44 18.13
C SER A 369 -51.15 10.21 17.49
N GLN A 370 -51.64 9.85 16.32
CA GLN A 370 -51.15 8.73 15.53
C GLN A 370 -50.66 9.20 14.18
N GLN A 371 -49.47 8.75 13.80
CA GLN A 371 -48.86 9.03 12.50
C GLN A 371 -48.09 7.80 12.01
N GLY A 372 -48.39 7.34 10.80
CA GLY A 372 -47.61 6.33 10.08
C GLY A 372 -47.70 4.88 10.60
N GLU A 373 -47.92 4.67 11.89
CA GLU A 373 -47.92 3.33 12.50
C GLU A 373 -49.30 2.93 13.01
N GLN A 374 -49.84 1.83 12.46
CA GLN A 374 -51.15 1.34 12.85
C GLN A 374 -51.10 0.72 14.26
N GLY A 375 -52.05 1.09 15.12
CA GLY A 375 -52.19 0.51 16.46
C GLY A 375 -51.26 1.11 17.53
N VAL A 376 -50.35 2.02 17.16
CA VAL A 376 -49.48 2.77 18.08
C VAL A 376 -49.78 4.26 17.97
N CYS A 377 -49.83 4.96 19.10
CA CYS A 377 -49.89 6.41 19.16
C CYS A 377 -48.75 6.98 20.00
N ARG A 378 -48.39 8.24 19.73
CA ARG A 378 -47.48 9.02 20.57
C ARG A 378 -48.30 9.95 21.45
N VAL A 379 -47.97 9.97 22.74
CA VAL A 379 -48.56 10.89 23.71
C VAL A 379 -47.55 11.99 23.98
N PHE A 380 -47.95 13.21 23.68
CA PHE A 380 -47.19 14.43 23.93
C PHE A 380 -47.66 15.08 25.22
N LYS A 381 -46.71 15.43 26.10
CA LYS A 381 -46.95 16.38 27.18
C LYS A 381 -46.81 17.77 26.58
N SER A 382 -47.93 18.43 26.34
CA SER A 382 -47.96 19.73 25.66
C SER A 382 -48.59 20.80 26.53
N THR A 383 -48.41 22.05 26.14
CA THR A 383 -49.14 23.20 26.69
C THR A 383 -49.71 23.99 25.54
N VAL A 384 -51.03 24.11 25.45
CA VAL A 384 -51.67 25.00 24.47
C VAL A 384 -51.72 26.41 25.03
N LEU A 385 -51.49 27.41 24.18
CA LEU A 385 -51.28 28.80 24.57
C LEU A 385 -52.38 29.68 23.98
N THR A 386 -52.84 30.64 24.78
CA THR A 386 -53.72 31.72 24.29
C THR A 386 -52.95 32.69 23.39
N GLY A 387 -53.67 33.62 22.75
CA GLY A 387 -53.04 34.79 22.12
C GLY A 387 -52.21 35.60 23.12
N ILE A 388 -51.31 36.44 22.60
CA ILE A 388 -50.49 37.37 23.39
C ILE A 388 -51.14 38.74 23.39
N GLY A 389 -51.40 39.30 24.57
CA GLY A 389 -51.95 40.65 24.69
C GLY A 389 -52.32 41.05 26.12
N PRO A 390 -52.57 42.35 26.35
CA PRO A 390 -53.03 42.82 27.65
C PRO A 390 -54.40 42.23 27.99
N LYS A 391 -54.58 41.82 29.25
CA LYS A 391 -55.86 41.30 29.78
C LYS A 391 -56.40 40.08 29.01
N VAL A 392 -55.53 39.26 28.42
CA VAL A 392 -55.95 38.04 27.73
C VAL A 392 -56.67 37.08 28.69
N ALA A 393 -57.79 36.53 28.25
CA ALA A 393 -58.60 35.61 29.06
C ALA A 393 -57.96 34.21 29.09
N LYS A 394 -58.16 33.48 30.20
CA LYS A 394 -57.85 32.04 30.33
C LYS A 394 -58.88 31.19 29.55
N ALA A 395 -58.93 31.37 28.23
CA ALA A 395 -59.90 30.71 27.36
C ALA A 395 -59.34 30.56 25.93
N PRO A 396 -59.85 29.60 25.13
CA PRO A 396 -59.61 29.55 23.68
C PRO A 396 -60.08 30.86 22.98
N PRO A 397 -59.60 31.16 21.76
CA PRO A 397 -58.83 30.30 20.88
C PRO A 397 -57.37 30.11 21.31
N PHE A 398 -56.82 28.92 21.03
CA PHE A 398 -55.40 28.65 21.16
C PHE A 398 -54.68 29.06 19.89
N THR A 399 -53.54 29.75 20.02
CA THR A 399 -52.78 30.28 18.89
C THR A 399 -51.42 29.61 18.73
N ASP A 400 -50.92 28.98 19.78
CA ASP A 400 -49.59 28.36 19.80
C ASP A 400 -49.56 27.21 20.83
N HIS A 401 -48.49 26.43 20.88
CA HIS A 401 -48.27 25.41 21.90
C HIS A 401 -46.79 25.15 22.14
N TRP A 402 -46.47 24.61 23.32
CA TRP A 402 -45.17 24.03 23.63
C TRP A 402 -45.28 22.53 23.76
N THR A 403 -44.27 21.81 23.29
CA THR A 403 -44.19 20.34 23.39
C THR A 403 -43.01 19.97 24.26
N GLY A 404 -43.28 19.26 25.35
CA GLY A 404 -42.29 18.67 26.24
C GLY A 404 -42.02 17.21 25.88
N ASP A 405 -41.87 16.35 26.90
CA ASP A 405 -41.62 14.92 26.69
C ASP A 405 -42.74 14.25 25.88
N SER A 406 -42.38 13.17 25.21
CA SER A 406 -43.34 12.26 24.60
C SER A 406 -42.97 10.81 24.85
N TYR A 407 -43.97 9.94 24.78
CA TYR A 407 -43.77 8.49 24.81
C TYR A 407 -44.75 7.82 23.84
N ARG A 408 -44.44 6.59 23.44
CA ARG A 408 -45.31 5.78 22.57
C ARG A 408 -46.10 4.79 23.40
N MET A 409 -47.29 4.43 22.94
CA MET A 409 -48.13 3.41 23.55
C MET A 409 -49.09 2.79 22.52
N LEU A 410 -49.68 1.65 22.85
CA LEU A 410 -50.74 1.08 22.03
C LEU A 410 -52.00 1.95 22.08
N VAL A 411 -52.67 2.14 20.94
CA VAL A 411 -53.95 2.85 20.83
C VAL A 411 -55.02 2.22 21.73
N SER A 412 -54.96 0.90 21.95
CA SER A 412 -55.85 0.18 22.87
C SER A 412 -55.71 0.63 24.34
N ASN A 413 -54.60 1.29 24.71
CA ASN A 413 -54.35 1.82 26.04
C ASN A 413 -54.90 3.23 26.26
N LEU A 414 -55.66 3.79 25.29
CA LEU A 414 -56.31 5.11 25.39
C LEU A 414 -57.55 5.15 26.30
N LYS A 415 -58.01 3.99 26.77
CA LYS A 415 -59.27 3.83 27.52
C LYS A 415 -59.34 4.78 28.71
#